data_AF-A0A9N7N593-F1
#
_entry.id   AF-A0A9N7N593-F1
#
_cell.length_a   1.000
_cell.length_b   1.000
_cell.length_c   1.000
_cell.angle_alpha   90.00
_cell.angle_beta   90.00
_cell.angle_gamma   90.00
#
_symmetry.space_group_name_H-M   'P 1'
#
loop_
_entity.id
_entity.type
_entity.pdbx_description
1 polymer ?
#
loop_
_entity_poly.entity_id
_entity_poly.type
_entity_poly.pdbx_seq_one_letter_code
_entity_poly.pdbx_strand_id
1 'polypeptide(L)'
;MGHTAATNGYNLSILAATMILLLCTGTADSKAVSPFCRTATTHKKDQSVCTELVKRAKTWDEAMTNGINAVIEIAKAQKGKAVDTVEAKLPKGLRPATKESITKGCKDAFDMYVSYLEDCIGFVKNDPDSSLETILSGNTFYNCKDGFDEFQIQNPDVYHFYDMTTYFADILLSIYQTKPAGHQ
;
A
#
# COMPACT_ATOMS: atom_id res chain seq x y z
N MET A 1 -67.87 -45.05 -17.73
CA MET A 1 -68.92 -44.95 -16.69
C MET A 1 -68.36 -45.55 -15.40
N GLY A 2 -68.45 -44.83 -14.29
CA GLY A 2 -68.46 -45.40 -12.93
C GLY A 2 -67.12 -45.61 -12.23
N HIS A 3 -66.85 -44.76 -11.22
CA HIS A 3 -65.84 -44.94 -10.18
C HIS A 3 -66.24 -45.97 -9.10
N THR A 4 -65.25 -46.63 -8.51
CA THR A 4 -65.25 -47.16 -7.12
C THR A 4 -63.81 -47.01 -6.60
N ALA A 5 -63.51 -46.02 -5.75
CA ALA A 5 -63.50 -46.06 -4.28
C ALA A 5 -62.56 -47.17 -3.73
N ALA A 6 -61.29 -46.84 -3.42
CA ALA A 6 -60.77 -46.27 -2.15
C ALA A 6 -60.40 -47.35 -1.12
N THR A 7 -59.14 -47.35 -0.64
CA THR A 7 -58.80 -47.33 0.80
C THR A 7 -57.29 -47.20 1.05
N ASN A 8 -56.98 -46.15 1.81
CA ASN A 8 -55.85 -45.90 2.71
C ASN A 8 -54.96 -47.07 3.14
N GLY A 9 -53.66 -46.77 3.24
CA GLY A 9 -52.71 -47.40 4.15
C GLY A 9 -51.48 -46.51 4.33
N TYR A 10 -51.46 -45.73 5.42
CA TYR A 10 -50.29 -44.97 5.87
C TYR A 10 -49.15 -45.92 6.28
N ASN A 11 -47.89 -45.56 5.99
CA ASN A 11 -46.75 -45.62 6.91
C ASN A 11 -45.48 -45.14 6.18
N LEU A 12 -45.00 -43.95 6.52
CA LEU A 12 -43.87 -43.70 7.43
C LEU A 12 -42.49 -44.05 6.81
N SER A 13 -41.86 -42.99 6.31
CA SER A 13 -40.46 -42.60 6.50
C SER A 13 -39.37 -43.67 6.43
N ILE A 14 -38.39 -43.48 5.51
CA ILE A 14 -36.97 -43.19 5.83
C ILE A 14 -36.32 -42.71 4.52
N LEU A 15 -36.02 -41.41 4.46
CA LEU A 15 -35.19 -40.80 3.43
C LEU A 15 -33.75 -40.82 3.98
N ALA A 16 -32.86 -41.62 3.40
CA ALA A 16 -31.43 -41.58 3.72
C ALA A 16 -30.63 -41.38 2.43
N ALA A 17 -30.54 -40.12 1.99
CA ALA A 17 -29.60 -39.69 0.97
C ALA A 17 -28.37 -39.10 1.68
N THR A 18 -27.37 -39.93 1.98
CA THR A 18 -26.06 -39.47 2.43
C THR A 18 -25.27 -38.96 1.22
N MET A 19 -25.39 -37.66 0.94
CA MET A 19 -24.39 -36.93 0.14
C MET A 19 -23.21 -36.59 1.05
N ILE A 20 -22.08 -37.29 0.88
CA ILE A 20 -20.80 -36.88 1.45
C ILE A 20 -20.26 -35.76 0.56
N LEU A 21 -20.55 -34.51 0.94
CA LEU A 21 -19.81 -33.35 0.44
C LEU A 21 -18.46 -33.32 1.16
N LEU A 22 -17.43 -33.87 0.52
CA LEU A 22 -16.04 -33.60 0.83
C LEU A 22 -15.76 -32.11 0.57
N LEU A 23 -15.96 -31.29 1.59
CA LEU A 23 -15.39 -29.96 1.66
C LEU A 23 -13.89 -30.13 1.89
N CYS A 24 -13.10 -30.00 0.82
CA CYS A 24 -11.70 -29.65 0.92
C CYS A 24 -11.63 -28.29 1.64
N THR A 25 -11.43 -28.30 2.96
CA THR A 25 -11.00 -27.13 3.71
C THR A 25 -9.55 -26.86 3.32
N GLY A 26 -9.37 -26.20 2.18
CA GLY A 26 -8.13 -25.47 1.94
C GLY A 26 -8.01 -24.43 3.04
N THR A 27 -7.17 -24.67 4.03
CA THR A 27 -6.71 -23.62 4.92
C THR A 27 -5.90 -22.67 4.05
N ALA A 28 -6.58 -21.70 3.44
CA ALA A 28 -5.92 -20.50 2.99
C ALA A 28 -5.24 -19.94 4.25
N ASP A 29 -3.91 -19.99 4.25
CA ASP A 29 -3.07 -19.45 5.29
C ASP A 29 -3.27 -17.93 5.25
N SER A 30 -4.36 -17.46 5.86
CA SER A 30 -4.63 -16.04 6.00
C SER A 30 -3.55 -15.55 6.94
N LYS A 31 -2.43 -15.05 6.38
CA LYS A 31 -1.37 -14.41 7.16
C LYS A 31 -2.05 -13.46 8.14
N ALA A 32 -1.96 -13.77 9.42
CA ALA A 32 -2.63 -12.97 10.44
C ALA A 32 -2.16 -11.53 10.29
N VAL A 33 -3.11 -10.59 10.18
CA VAL A 33 -2.81 -9.17 10.04
C VAL A 33 -2.01 -8.72 11.26
N SER A 34 -0.89 -8.05 11.03
CA SER A 34 -0.07 -7.50 12.11
C SER A 34 -0.92 -6.53 12.97
N PRO A 35 -0.80 -6.54 14.31
CA PRO A 35 -1.54 -5.62 15.16
C PRO A 35 -1.25 -4.15 14.84
N PHE A 36 -0.07 -3.85 14.28
CA PHE A 36 0.36 -2.52 13.83
C PHE A 36 -0.28 -2.09 12.50
N CYS A 37 -0.99 -3.00 11.83
CA CYS A 37 -1.61 -2.81 10.51
C CYS A 37 -3.13 -2.84 10.54
N ARG A 38 -3.74 -2.87 11.73
CA ARG A 38 -5.20 -2.98 11.89
C ARG A 38 -5.97 -1.77 11.33
N THR A 39 -5.33 -0.61 11.29
CA THR A 39 -5.88 0.69 10.84
C THR A 39 -5.78 0.90 9.33
N ALA A 40 -4.92 0.16 8.63
CA ALA A 40 -4.79 0.18 7.16
C ALA A 40 -6.04 -0.41 6.48
N THR A 41 -7.13 0.35 6.42
CA THR A 41 -8.46 -0.15 6.04
C THR A 41 -9.06 0.52 4.82
N THR A 42 -8.35 1.50 4.23
CA THR A 42 -8.80 2.25 3.05
C THR A 42 -9.12 1.33 1.87
N HIS A 43 -8.26 0.33 1.61
CA HIS A 43 -8.52 -0.73 0.67
C HIS A 43 -8.33 -2.12 1.29
N LYS A 44 -9.03 -3.11 0.74
CA LYS A 44 -9.02 -4.50 1.25
C LYS A 44 -7.63 -5.15 1.32
N LYS A 45 -6.67 -4.68 0.51
CA LYS A 45 -5.29 -5.22 0.44
C LYS A 45 -4.31 -4.53 1.38
N ASP A 46 -4.69 -3.41 1.99
CA ASP A 46 -3.72 -2.55 2.67
C ASP A 46 -3.21 -3.20 3.94
N GLN A 47 -4.08 -3.91 4.68
CA GLN A 47 -3.68 -4.69 5.84
C GLN A 47 -2.63 -5.76 5.49
N SER A 48 -2.79 -6.45 4.35
CA SER A 48 -1.82 -7.46 3.93
C SER A 48 -0.50 -6.83 3.49
N VAL A 49 -0.55 -5.75 2.70
CA VAL A 49 0.66 -5.02 2.27
C VAL A 49 1.41 -4.46 3.48
N CYS A 50 0.71 -3.78 4.38
CA CYS A 50 1.26 -3.30 5.64
C CYS A 50 1.92 -4.43 6.44
N THR A 51 1.23 -5.57 6.58
CA THR A 51 1.75 -6.73 7.32
C THR A 51 3.05 -7.26 6.71
N GLU A 52 3.20 -7.20 5.40
CA GLU A 52 4.44 -7.57 4.72
C GLU A 52 5.56 -6.54 4.96
N LEU A 53 5.24 -5.24 4.95
CA LEU A 53 6.21 -4.17 5.21
C LEU A 53 6.74 -4.19 6.64
N VAL A 54 5.87 -4.31 7.65
CA VAL A 54 6.28 -4.33 9.07
C VAL A 54 6.96 -5.63 9.48
N LYS A 55 6.86 -6.67 8.65
CA LYS A 55 7.40 -8.02 8.90
C LYS A 55 6.85 -8.60 10.22
N ARG A 56 7.63 -9.44 10.91
CA ARG A 56 7.28 -10.05 12.20
C ARG A 56 7.58 -9.13 13.40
N ALA A 57 7.49 -7.81 13.22
CA ALA A 57 7.77 -6.82 14.27
C ALA A 57 7.04 -7.15 15.58
N LYS A 58 7.72 -6.91 16.71
CA LYS A 58 7.23 -7.18 18.07
C LYS A 58 6.91 -5.90 18.82
N THR A 59 7.49 -4.78 18.42
CA THR A 59 7.24 -3.44 18.97
C THR A 59 6.76 -2.49 17.88
N TRP A 60 6.14 -1.39 18.30
CA TRP A 60 5.73 -0.33 17.38
C TRP A 60 6.95 0.28 16.68
N ASP A 61 8.06 0.51 17.39
CA ASP A 61 9.32 1.01 16.82
C ASP A 61 9.83 0.12 15.69
N GLU A 62 9.87 -1.20 15.92
CA GLU A 62 10.28 -2.17 14.91
C GLU A 62 9.33 -2.13 13.70
N ALA A 63 8.02 -2.04 13.93
CA ALA A 63 7.04 -2.01 12.86
C ALA A 63 7.19 -0.75 11.99
N MET A 64 7.29 0.43 12.62
CA MET A 64 7.45 1.71 11.94
C MET A 64 8.78 1.75 11.18
N THR A 65 9.89 1.37 11.83
CA THR A 65 11.22 1.33 11.21
C THR A 65 11.29 0.34 10.05
N ASN A 66 10.70 -0.86 10.20
CA ASN A 66 10.63 -1.83 9.11
C ASN A 66 9.80 -1.32 7.93
N GLY A 67 8.66 -0.69 8.21
CA GLY A 67 7.79 -0.08 7.21
C GLY A 67 8.53 0.98 6.40
N ILE A 68 9.16 1.94 7.06
CA ILE A 68 9.93 3.02 6.42
C ILE A 68 11.05 2.44 5.54
N ASN A 69 11.86 1.53 6.09
CA ASN A 69 12.95 0.91 5.35
C ASN A 69 12.45 0.15 4.10
N ALA A 70 11.34 -0.58 4.23
CA ALA A 70 10.77 -1.29 3.08
C ALA A 70 10.29 -0.32 1.99
N VAL A 71 9.69 0.81 2.37
CA VAL A 71 9.27 1.84 1.41
C VAL A 71 10.47 2.52 0.74
N ILE A 72 11.55 2.79 1.48
CA ILE A 72 12.81 3.30 0.91
C ILE A 72 13.36 2.33 -0.15
N GLU A 73 13.41 1.03 0.16
CA GLU A 73 13.91 0.01 -0.78
C GLU A 73 13.03 -0.10 -2.03
N ILE A 74 11.70 -0.06 -1.87
CA ILE A 74 10.77 -0.04 -3.00
C ILE A 74 11.00 1.20 -3.87
N ALA A 75 11.19 2.36 -3.25
CA ALA A 75 11.45 3.60 -3.97
C ALA A 75 12.78 3.56 -4.75
N LYS A 76 13.86 3.11 -4.09
CA LYS A 76 15.18 2.89 -4.71
C LYS A 76 15.09 1.93 -5.91
N ALA A 77 14.28 0.87 -5.82
CA ALA A 77 14.05 -0.05 -6.93
C ALA A 77 13.30 0.58 -8.13
N GLN A 78 12.52 1.64 -7.92
CA GLN A 78 11.81 2.35 -9.01
C GLN A 78 12.61 3.52 -9.60
N LYS A 79 13.73 3.95 -8.99
CA LYS A 79 14.51 5.13 -9.42
C LYS A 79 14.83 5.12 -10.92
N GLY A 80 15.28 3.98 -11.45
CA GLY A 80 15.59 3.85 -12.88
C GLY A 80 14.41 4.20 -13.80
N LYS A 81 13.20 3.74 -13.46
CA LYS A 81 12.00 3.96 -14.27
C LYS A 81 11.38 5.34 -14.08
N ALA A 82 11.34 5.81 -12.83
CA ALA A 82 10.63 7.04 -12.46
C ALA A 82 11.50 8.30 -12.56
N VAL A 83 12.83 8.16 -12.49
CA VAL A 83 13.77 9.30 -12.40
C VAL A 83 14.81 9.23 -13.51
N ASP A 84 15.59 8.16 -13.60
CA ASP A 84 16.79 8.14 -14.46
C ASP A 84 16.44 8.16 -15.96
N THR A 85 15.24 7.70 -16.32
CA THR A 85 14.74 7.71 -17.71
C THR A 85 13.88 8.94 -18.06
N VAL A 86 13.70 9.89 -17.13
CA VAL A 86 12.86 11.08 -17.33
C VAL A 86 13.27 11.85 -18.59
N GLU A 87 14.55 12.24 -18.69
CA GLU A 87 15.04 13.06 -19.79
C GLU A 87 14.79 12.42 -21.16
N ALA A 88 15.01 11.10 -21.27
CA ALA A 88 14.81 10.34 -22.50
C ALA A 88 13.34 10.27 -22.94
N LYS A 89 12.40 10.46 -22.01
CA LYS A 89 10.95 10.44 -22.26
C LYS A 89 10.36 11.82 -22.53
N LEU A 90 11.16 12.88 -22.41
CA LEU A 90 10.71 14.23 -22.67
C LEU A 90 10.52 14.50 -24.17
N PRO A 91 9.48 15.25 -24.58
CA PRO A 91 9.27 15.63 -25.97
C PRO A 91 10.49 16.35 -26.58
N LYS A 92 10.84 15.98 -27.82
CA LYS A 92 12.01 16.53 -28.51
C LYS A 92 11.95 18.05 -28.67
N GLY A 93 10.75 18.61 -28.86
CA GLY A 93 10.50 20.04 -29.08
C GLY A 93 10.58 20.93 -27.85
N LEU A 94 10.78 20.38 -26.65
CA LEU A 94 10.97 21.21 -25.46
C LEU A 94 12.29 21.99 -25.52
N ARG A 95 12.25 23.22 -24.99
CA ARG A 95 13.46 24.04 -24.83
C ARG A 95 14.45 23.32 -23.90
N PRO A 96 15.76 23.43 -24.12
CA PRO A 96 16.76 22.78 -23.26
C PRO A 96 16.59 23.10 -21.77
N ALA A 97 16.37 24.38 -21.42
CA ALA A 97 16.16 24.80 -20.04
C ALA A 97 14.93 24.13 -19.38
N THR A 98 13.85 23.92 -20.14
CA THR A 98 12.66 23.21 -19.64
C THR A 98 12.97 21.74 -19.37
N LYS A 99 13.72 21.08 -20.28
CA LYS A 99 14.13 19.68 -20.08
C LYS A 99 15.00 19.51 -18.84
N GLU A 100 15.95 20.42 -18.67
CA GLU A 100 16.84 20.45 -17.50
C GLU A 100 16.05 20.68 -16.22
N SER A 101 15.14 21.65 -16.20
CA SER A 101 14.29 21.95 -15.03
C SER A 101 13.44 20.75 -14.61
N ILE A 102 12.75 20.08 -15.54
CA ILE A 102 11.95 18.88 -15.23
C ILE A 102 12.87 17.75 -14.73
N THR A 103 13.97 17.48 -15.44
CA THR A 103 14.87 16.39 -15.11
C THR A 103 15.51 16.58 -13.73
N LYS A 104 15.98 17.81 -13.43
CA LYS A 104 16.55 18.15 -12.13
C LYS A 104 15.48 18.10 -11.04
N GLY A 105 14.30 18.67 -11.28
CA GLY A 105 13.19 18.65 -10.33
C GLY A 105 12.80 17.23 -9.90
N CYS A 106 12.78 16.29 -10.84
CA CYS A 106 12.50 14.88 -10.53
C CYS A 106 13.61 14.18 -9.74
N LYS A 107 14.89 14.51 -10.01
CA LYS A 107 16.02 14.00 -9.22
C LYS A 107 15.98 14.55 -7.79
N ASP A 108 15.83 15.86 -7.65
CA ASP A 108 15.75 16.53 -6.36
C ASP A 108 14.56 16.00 -5.54
N ALA A 109 13.38 15.84 -6.17
CA ALA A 109 12.19 15.29 -5.51
C ALA A 109 12.42 13.86 -5.00
N PHE A 110 13.16 13.03 -5.76
CA PHE A 110 13.46 11.66 -5.34
C PHE A 110 14.44 11.64 -4.16
N ASP A 111 15.51 12.43 -4.26
CA ASP A 111 16.54 12.48 -3.24
C ASP A 111 15.97 13.06 -1.92
N MET A 112 15.11 14.10 -2.00
CA MET A 112 14.35 14.59 -0.84
C MET A 112 13.41 13.52 -0.28
N TYR A 113 12.66 12.83 -1.15
CA TYR A 113 11.74 11.77 -0.70
C TYR A 113 12.44 10.69 0.11
N VAL A 114 13.59 10.20 -0.38
CA VAL A 114 14.37 9.19 0.34
C VAL A 114 14.98 9.78 1.61
N SER A 115 15.58 10.97 1.55
CA SER A 115 16.21 11.61 2.72
C SER A 115 15.21 11.84 3.86
N TYR A 116 14.01 12.31 3.57
CA TYR A 116 12.98 12.55 4.58
C TYR A 116 12.44 11.25 5.20
N LEU A 117 12.38 10.16 4.44
CA LEU A 117 12.09 8.85 5.02
C LEU A 117 13.24 8.35 5.91
N GLU A 118 14.49 8.61 5.53
CA GLU A 118 15.65 8.28 6.36
C GLU A 118 15.64 9.10 7.68
N ASP A 119 15.27 10.38 7.64
CA ASP A 119 15.07 11.22 8.83
C ASP A 119 13.95 10.67 9.74
N CYS A 120 12.85 10.18 9.16
CA CYS A 120 11.75 9.55 9.92
C CYS A 120 12.22 8.40 10.80
N ILE A 121 13.25 7.64 10.40
CA ILE A 121 13.83 6.56 11.21
C ILE A 121 14.40 7.13 12.53
N GLY A 122 15.02 8.32 12.47
CA GLY A 122 15.51 9.03 13.65
C GLY A 122 14.38 9.46 14.58
N PHE A 123 13.20 9.79 14.02
CA PHE A 123 12.05 10.24 14.78
C PHE A 123 11.20 9.13 15.41
N VAL A 124 11.39 7.85 15.03
CA VAL A 124 10.62 6.73 15.59
C VAL A 124 10.72 6.64 17.13
N LYS A 125 11.90 6.92 17.69
CA LYS A 125 12.13 6.83 19.15
C LYS A 125 11.95 8.14 19.91
N ASN A 126 11.88 9.24 19.18
CA ASN A 126 11.78 10.58 19.71
C ASN A 126 11.21 11.44 18.59
N ASP A 127 9.92 11.71 18.64
CA ASP A 127 9.16 12.38 17.59
C ASP A 127 8.86 13.84 17.99
N PRO A 128 9.87 14.74 17.97
CA PRO A 128 9.65 16.12 18.35
C PRO A 128 8.59 16.74 17.44
N ASP A 129 7.60 17.40 18.06
CA ASP A 129 6.56 18.15 17.37
C ASP A 129 5.74 17.34 16.34
N SER A 130 5.64 16.02 16.50
CA SER A 130 4.96 15.13 15.53
C SER A 130 5.55 15.21 14.11
N SER A 131 6.88 15.33 14.03
CA SER A 131 7.65 15.36 12.79
C SER A 131 7.40 14.12 11.93
N LEU A 132 7.21 12.95 12.55
CA LEU A 132 6.93 11.71 11.85
C LEU A 132 5.60 11.78 11.08
N GLU A 133 4.51 12.22 11.70
CA GLU A 133 3.22 12.38 11.02
C GLU A 133 3.29 13.43 9.89
N THR A 134 3.95 14.56 10.18
CA THR A 134 4.10 15.67 9.23
C THR A 134 4.86 15.24 7.98
N ILE A 135 5.99 14.54 8.16
CA ILE A 135 6.78 14.07 7.02
C ILE A 135 6.04 12.96 6.29
N LEU A 136 5.50 11.95 6.99
CA LEU A 136 4.81 10.84 6.34
C LEU A 136 3.61 11.31 5.50
N SER A 137 2.88 12.33 5.94
CA SER A 137 1.71 12.85 5.19
C SER A 137 2.07 13.77 4.03
N GLY A 138 3.20 14.49 4.10
CA GLY A 138 3.61 15.46 3.07
C GLY A 138 4.64 14.93 2.07
N ASN A 139 5.39 13.88 2.41
CA ASN A 139 6.53 13.43 1.64
C ASN A 139 6.10 12.54 0.45
N THR A 140 5.84 13.17 -0.69
CA THR A 140 5.42 12.49 -1.93
C THR A 140 6.23 12.98 -3.13
N PHE A 141 6.10 12.28 -4.27
CA PHE A 141 6.77 12.69 -5.51
C PHE A 141 6.06 13.83 -6.28
N TYR A 142 5.26 14.64 -5.59
CA TYR A 142 4.38 15.66 -6.18
C TYR A 142 5.13 16.63 -7.08
N ASN A 143 6.26 17.19 -6.62
CA ASN A 143 7.00 18.21 -7.37
C ASN A 143 7.46 17.74 -8.76
N CYS A 144 7.83 16.46 -8.90
CA CYS A 144 8.15 15.91 -10.21
C CYS A 144 6.90 15.82 -11.08
N LYS A 145 5.81 15.24 -10.55
CA LYS A 145 4.53 15.13 -11.27
C LYS A 145 4.00 16.51 -11.70
N ASP A 146 4.05 17.50 -10.82
CA ASP A 146 3.59 18.88 -11.07
C ASP A 146 4.37 19.52 -12.21
N GLY A 147 5.69 19.30 -12.28
CA GLY A 147 6.50 19.72 -13.43
C GLY A 147 6.06 19.05 -14.75
N PHE A 148 5.61 17.79 -14.73
CA PHE A 148 5.03 17.16 -15.93
C PHE A 148 3.66 17.76 -16.29
N ASP A 149 2.82 18.01 -15.29
CA ASP A 149 1.49 18.63 -15.46
C ASP A 149 1.57 20.05 -16.03
N GLU A 150 2.50 20.87 -15.53
CA GLU A 150 2.71 22.26 -15.98
C GLU A 150 2.94 22.34 -17.49
N PHE A 151 3.69 21.39 -18.05
CA PHE A 151 3.98 21.31 -19.47
C PHE A 151 3.08 20.34 -20.24
N GLN A 152 2.03 19.81 -19.59
CA GLN A 152 1.06 18.88 -20.17
C GLN A 152 1.71 17.60 -20.76
N ILE A 153 2.78 17.13 -20.13
CA ILE A 153 3.55 15.96 -20.58
C ILE A 153 3.03 14.72 -19.86
N GLN A 154 2.61 13.72 -20.64
CA GLN A 154 2.20 12.42 -20.09
C GLN A 154 3.41 11.52 -19.89
N ASN A 155 3.65 11.08 -18.65
CA ASN A 155 4.68 10.10 -18.32
C ASN A 155 4.15 9.08 -17.29
N PRO A 156 3.63 7.93 -17.76
CA PRO A 156 3.01 6.94 -16.88
C PRO A 156 3.89 6.49 -15.71
N ASP A 157 5.21 6.41 -15.89
CA ASP A 157 6.12 5.98 -14.83
C ASP A 157 6.23 7.01 -13.70
N VAL A 158 6.21 8.30 -14.02
CA VAL A 158 6.24 9.38 -13.02
C VAL A 158 4.93 9.42 -12.22
N TYR A 159 3.80 9.30 -12.93
CA TYR A 159 2.48 9.33 -12.28
C TYR A 159 2.27 8.09 -11.42
N HIS A 160 2.65 6.91 -11.92
CA HIS A 160 2.60 5.68 -11.15
C HIS A 160 3.49 5.77 -9.90
N PHE A 161 4.69 6.33 -10.02
CA PHE A 161 5.58 6.49 -8.88
C PHE A 161 5.01 7.50 -7.85
N TYR A 162 4.42 8.60 -8.31
CA TYR A 162 3.69 9.52 -7.42
C TYR A 162 2.57 8.81 -6.66
N ASP A 163 1.66 8.12 -7.35
CA ASP A 163 0.56 7.38 -6.72
C ASP A 163 1.09 6.34 -5.72
N MET A 164 2.19 5.67 -6.07
CA MET A 164 2.86 4.72 -5.19
C MET A 164 3.42 5.40 -3.94
N THR A 165 4.04 6.58 -4.03
CA THR A 165 4.52 7.32 -2.85
C THR A 165 3.36 7.73 -1.93
N THR A 166 2.24 8.20 -2.48
CA THR A 166 1.03 8.53 -1.70
C THR A 166 0.44 7.29 -1.04
N TYR A 167 0.34 6.18 -1.77
CA TYR A 167 -0.16 4.92 -1.22
C TYR A 167 0.69 4.41 -0.05
N PHE A 168 2.02 4.50 -0.15
CA PHE A 168 2.89 4.09 0.96
C PHE A 168 2.89 5.08 2.12
N ALA A 169 2.74 6.39 1.87
CA ALA A 169 2.49 7.36 2.91
C ALA A 169 1.26 6.99 3.75
N ASP A 170 0.13 6.65 3.11
CA ASP A 170 -1.09 6.22 3.80
C ASP A 170 -0.87 4.96 4.65
N ILE A 171 -0.11 3.98 4.14
CA ILE A 171 0.22 2.78 4.90
C ILE A 171 1.10 3.11 6.10
N LEU A 172 2.14 3.94 5.93
CA LEU A 172 3.03 4.34 7.01
C LEU A 172 2.27 5.13 8.10
N LEU A 173 1.38 6.03 7.70
CA LEU A 173 0.48 6.74 8.61
C LEU A 173 -0.46 5.80 9.36
N SER A 174 -0.94 4.73 8.72
CA SER A 174 -1.76 3.73 9.41
C SER A 174 -0.97 3.04 10.55
N ILE A 175 0.31 2.73 10.33
CA ILE A 175 1.19 2.19 11.37
C ILE A 175 1.39 3.22 12.47
N TYR A 176 1.64 4.49 12.10
CA TYR A 176 1.78 5.61 13.02
C TYR A 176 0.57 5.72 13.97
N GLN A 177 -0.65 5.60 13.46
CA GLN A 177 -1.88 5.64 14.26
C GLN A 177 -2.02 4.51 15.30
N THR A 178 -1.17 3.47 15.23
CA THR A 178 -1.11 2.42 16.26
C THR A 178 -0.11 2.71 17.39
N LYS A 179 0.55 3.88 17.38
CA LYS A 179 1.52 4.33 18.40
C LYS A 179 0.92 4.18 19.80
N PRO A 180 1.57 3.46 20.73
CA PRO A 180 1.08 3.31 22.10
C PRO A 180 1.02 4.66 22.83
N ALA A 181 0.02 4.81 23.70
CA ALA A 181 -0.05 5.97 24.60
C ALA A 181 1.18 5.98 25.53
N GLY A 182 1.90 7.11 25.58
CA GLY A 182 3.12 7.26 26.38
C GLY A 182 4.42 6.92 25.65
N HIS A 183 4.36 6.57 24.36
CA HIS A 183 5.53 6.50 23.50
C HIS A 183 6.02 7.92 23.19
N GLN A 184 7.28 8.24 23.57
CA GLN A 184 7.92 9.53 23.27
C GLN A 184 8.28 9.58 21.78
#